data_AF-A0A2G1WL21-F1
#
_entry.id   AF-A0A2G1WL21-F1
#
_cell.length_a   1.000
_cell.length_b   1.000
_cell.length_c   1.000
_cell.angle_alpha   90.00
_cell.angle_beta   90.00
_cell.angle_gamma   90.00
#
_symmetry.space_group_name_H-M   'P 1'
#
loop_
_entity.id
_entity.type
_entity.pdbx_description
1 polymer ?
#
loop_
_entity_poly.entity_id
_entity_poly.type
_entity_poly.pdbx_seq_one_letter_code
_entity_poly.pdbx_strand_id
1 'polypeptide(L)'
;MRRLAFLGVAFLAVGSAVVLAQLANFPGLLVGGCTDVGVPEAQRQGVGLVGLAGSDLLYTPDGTNECRLPIPAALLPIGLIAVGGGLVLFTRRRPSSAE
;
A
#
# COMPACT_ATOMS: atom_id res chain seq x y z
N MET A 1 12.47 -22.44 13.18
CA MET A 1 13.01 -21.05 13.16
C MET A 1 13.40 -20.60 11.75
N ARG A 2 14.33 -21.31 11.09
CA ARG A 2 14.78 -21.00 9.72
C ARG A 2 13.63 -20.85 8.70
N ARG A 3 12.62 -21.74 8.73
CA ARG A 3 11.43 -21.67 7.86
C ARG A 3 10.62 -20.37 8.04
N LEU A 4 10.46 -19.89 9.27
CA LEU A 4 9.73 -18.63 9.56
C LEU A 4 10.53 -17.41 9.11
N ALA A 5 11.85 -17.42 9.27
CA ALA A 5 12.71 -16.34 8.75
C ALA A 5 12.63 -16.27 7.22
N PHE A 6 12.67 -17.41 6.52
CA PHE A 6 12.49 -17.47 5.07
C PHE A 6 11.11 -16.98 4.63
N LEU A 7 10.06 -17.35 5.34
CA LEU A 7 8.70 -16.89 5.06
C LEU A 7 8.58 -15.37 5.22
N GLY A 8 9.24 -14.80 6.24
CA GLY A 8 9.25 -13.37 6.51
C GLY A 8 9.99 -12.58 5.43
N VAL A 9 11.14 -13.08 4.99
CA VAL A 9 11.90 -12.53 3.85
C VAL A 9 11.09 -12.62 2.56
N ALA A 10 10.40 -13.75 2.32
CA ALA A 10 9.55 -13.92 1.15
C ALA A 10 8.41 -12.89 1.12
N PHE A 11 7.71 -12.68 2.24
CA PHE A 11 6.65 -11.67 2.31
C PHE A 11 7.17 -10.24 2.13
N LEU A 12 8.33 -9.90 2.71
CA LEU A 12 8.98 -8.61 2.49
C LEU A 12 9.34 -8.42 1.02
N ALA A 13 9.93 -9.42 0.38
CA ALA A 13 10.36 -9.36 -1.01
C ALA A 13 9.15 -9.21 -1.95
N VAL A 14 8.10 -10.02 -1.76
CA VAL A 14 6.88 -9.94 -2.57
C VAL A 14 6.17 -8.61 -2.36
N GLY A 15 6.00 -8.16 -1.12
CA GLY A 15 5.39 -6.86 -0.81
C GLY A 15 6.15 -5.70 -1.47
N SER A 16 7.48 -5.69 -1.35
CA SER A 16 8.34 -4.66 -1.96
C SER A 16 8.30 -4.69 -3.49
N ALA A 17 8.31 -5.90 -4.08
CA ALA A 17 8.23 -6.06 -5.52
C ALA A 17 6.88 -5.59 -6.08
N VAL A 18 5.78 -5.85 -5.37
CA VAL A 18 4.45 -5.34 -5.74
C VAL A 18 4.41 -3.81 -5.67
N VAL A 19 4.99 -3.19 -4.64
CA VAL A 19 5.10 -1.72 -4.57
C VAL A 19 5.90 -1.16 -5.75
N LEU A 20 7.05 -1.74 -6.05
CA LEU A 20 7.89 -1.32 -7.18
C LEU A 20 7.20 -1.52 -8.53
N ALA A 21 6.50 -2.65 -8.71
CA ALA A 21 5.75 -2.93 -9.94
C ALA A 21 4.56 -1.97 -10.12
N GLN A 22 3.91 -1.57 -9.02
CA GLN A 22 2.89 -0.52 -9.04
C GLN A 22 3.51 0.83 -9.43
N LEU A 23 4.64 1.22 -8.82
CA LEU A 23 5.36 2.45 -9.20
C LEU A 23 5.74 2.48 -10.69
N ALA A 24 6.24 1.37 -11.22
CA ALA A 24 6.80 1.30 -12.57
C ALA A 24 5.73 1.28 -13.67
N ASN A 25 4.67 0.49 -13.50
CA ASN A 25 3.61 0.36 -14.51
C ASN A 25 2.55 1.45 -14.37
N PHE A 26 2.42 2.01 -13.18
CA PHE A 26 1.37 2.95 -12.85
C PHE A 26 1.96 3.98 -11.87
N PRO A 27 2.81 4.90 -12.34
CA PRO A 27 3.27 6.01 -11.50
C PRO A 27 2.07 6.79 -10.92
N GLY A 28 0.95 6.77 -11.65
CA GLY A 28 -0.35 7.26 -11.20
C GLY A 28 -1.18 6.29 -10.36
N LEU A 29 -0.83 5.03 -10.07
CA LEU A 29 -1.60 4.17 -9.12
C LEU A 29 -1.33 4.52 -7.66
N LEU A 30 -0.16 5.09 -7.34
CA LEU A 30 -0.03 5.85 -6.09
C LEU A 30 -0.92 7.10 -6.08
N VAL A 31 -1.44 7.48 -7.25
CA VAL A 31 -2.30 8.63 -7.51
C VAL A 31 -3.72 8.20 -7.97
N GLY A 32 -4.06 6.90 -8.03
CA GLY A 32 -5.35 6.39 -8.51
C GLY A 32 -5.64 6.73 -9.99
N GLY A 33 -6.55 5.98 -10.64
CA GLY A 33 -7.03 6.37 -11.97
C GLY A 33 -7.73 7.72 -11.88
N CYS A 34 -7.03 8.79 -12.27
CA CYS A 34 -7.56 10.16 -12.22
C CYS A 34 -8.46 10.39 -13.43
N THR A 35 -9.68 10.85 -13.17
CA THR A 35 -10.57 11.34 -14.22
C THR A 35 -10.36 12.84 -14.41
N ASP A 36 -10.31 13.33 -15.65
CA ASP A 36 -10.24 14.77 -15.99
C ASP A 36 -11.51 15.56 -15.58
N VAL A 37 -12.53 14.89 -15.04
CA VAL A 37 -13.73 15.55 -14.51
C VAL A 37 -13.43 16.10 -13.13
N GLY A 38 -13.52 17.42 -13.03
CA GLY A 38 -13.11 18.16 -11.85
C GLY A 38 -13.91 17.81 -10.60
N VAL A 39 -13.23 17.80 -9.45
CA VAL A 39 -13.87 17.67 -8.12
C VAL A 39 -15.01 18.70 -8.02
N PRO A 40 -16.23 18.32 -7.57
CA PRO A 40 -17.33 19.26 -7.37
C PRO A 40 -16.85 20.47 -6.54
N GLU A 41 -17.22 21.70 -6.92
CA GLU A 41 -16.75 22.96 -6.31
C GLU A 41 -16.82 22.96 -4.77
N ALA A 42 -17.82 22.28 -4.19
CA ALA A 42 -18.00 22.15 -2.75
C ALA A 42 -16.89 21.36 -2.03
N GLN A 43 -16.10 20.55 -2.76
CA GLN A 43 -15.02 19.69 -2.28
C GLN A 43 -13.63 20.16 -2.75
N ARG A 44 -13.53 21.30 -3.45
CA ARG A 44 -12.26 21.92 -3.86
C ARG A 44 -11.54 22.60 -2.69
N GLN A 45 -11.24 21.82 -1.65
CA GLN A 45 -10.50 22.28 -0.47
C GLN A 45 -8.99 22.03 -0.56
N GLY A 46 -8.48 21.65 -1.74
CA GLY A 46 -7.06 21.37 -1.97
C GLY A 46 -6.74 19.88 -1.95
N VAL A 47 -5.45 19.55 -1.80
CA VAL A 47 -4.95 18.16 -1.79
C VAL A 47 -5.57 17.39 -0.63
N GLY A 48 -6.30 16.30 -0.90
CA GLY A 48 -6.99 15.61 0.17
C GLY A 48 -7.78 14.37 -0.23
N LEU A 49 -8.17 13.60 0.78
CA LEU A 49 -9.10 12.48 0.64
C LEU A 49 -10.51 13.03 0.43
N VAL A 50 -11.14 12.64 -0.68
CA VAL A 50 -12.51 13.05 -1.02
C VAL A 50 -13.52 12.12 -0.35
N GLY A 51 -13.19 10.82 -0.24
CA GLY A 51 -14.05 9.85 0.42
C GLY A 51 -13.77 8.40 0.04
N LEU A 52 -14.77 7.54 0.21
CA LEU A 52 -14.74 6.13 -0.14
C LEU A 52 -15.91 5.83 -1.09
N ALA A 53 -15.64 5.12 -2.18
CA ALA A 53 -16.66 4.62 -3.10
C ALA A 53 -16.52 3.10 -3.24
N GLY A 54 -17.37 2.36 -2.53
CA GLY A 54 -17.29 0.90 -2.49
C GLY A 54 -15.94 0.43 -1.92
N SER A 55 -15.14 -0.26 -2.74
CA SER A 55 -13.80 -0.73 -2.39
C SER A 55 -12.69 0.24 -2.78
N ASP A 56 -13.01 1.46 -3.21
CA ASP A 56 -12.05 2.42 -3.74
C ASP A 56 -11.94 3.63 -2.82
N LEU A 57 -10.70 4.07 -2.59
CA LEU A 57 -10.37 5.35 -1.99
C LEU A 57 -10.50 6.44 -3.05
N LEU A 58 -11.30 7.47 -2.78
CA LEU A 58 -11.39 8.68 -3.60
C LEU A 58 -10.51 9.77 -2.99
N TYR A 59 -9.70 10.41 -3.82
CA TYR A 59 -8.81 11.49 -3.39
C TYR A 59 -8.51 12.44 -4.53
N THR A 60 -8.02 13.63 -4.17
CA THR A 60 -7.58 14.64 -5.13
C THR A 60 -6.15 15.06 -4.79
N PRO A 61 -5.17 14.83 -5.68
CA PRO A 61 -3.77 15.17 -5.44
C PRO A 61 -3.46 16.65 -5.68
N ASP A 62 -4.31 17.37 -6.41
CA ASP A 62 -4.13 18.73 -6.90
C ASP A 62 -5.33 19.64 -6.59
N GLY A 63 -6.40 19.09 -6.00
CA GLY A 63 -7.65 19.81 -5.71
C GLY A 63 -8.55 19.97 -6.93
N THR A 64 -8.11 19.48 -8.10
CA THR A 64 -8.83 19.60 -9.36
C THR A 64 -9.29 18.25 -9.88
N ASN A 65 -8.45 17.22 -9.83
CA ASN A 65 -8.77 15.89 -10.37
C ASN A 65 -9.23 14.93 -9.28
N GLU A 66 -10.30 14.17 -9.53
CA GLU A 66 -10.69 13.04 -8.67
C GLU A 66 -9.97 11.78 -9.16
N CYS A 67 -9.32 11.09 -8.22
CA CYS A 67 -8.63 9.86 -8.49
C CYS A 67 -9.10 8.72 -7.60
N ARG A 68 -9.03 7.50 -8.14
CA ARG A 68 -9.54 6.29 -7.48
C ARG A 68 -8.45 5.25 -7.26
N LEU A 69 -8.26 4.85 -6.01
CA LEU A 69 -7.32 3.81 -5.63
C LEU A 69 -8.08 2.62 -5.00
N PRO A 70 -8.09 1.44 -5.65
CA PRO A 70 -8.67 0.25 -5.02
C PRO A 70 -7.95 -0.08 -3.71
N ILE A 71 -8.71 -0.16 -2.62
CA ILE A 71 -8.22 -0.42 -1.26
C ILE A 71 -7.35 -1.68 -1.19
N PRO A 72 -7.68 -2.81 -1.85
CA PRO A 72 -6.81 -3.98 -1.84
C PRO A 72 -5.43 -3.70 -2.46
N ALA A 73 -5.34 -2.88 -3.50
CA ALA A 73 -4.06 -2.54 -4.13
C ALA A 73 -3.15 -1.71 -3.21
N ALA A 74 -3.75 -0.90 -2.33
CA ALA A 74 -3.04 -0.15 -1.30
C ALA A 74 -2.67 -1.02 -0.08
N LEU A 75 -3.61 -1.81 0.44
CA LEU A 75 -3.45 -2.49 1.73
C LEU A 75 -2.67 -3.82 1.62
N LEU A 76 -2.78 -4.54 0.51
CA LEU A 76 -2.12 -5.83 0.33
C LEU A 76 -0.58 -5.73 0.42
N PRO A 77 0.11 -4.79 -0.26
CA PRO A 77 1.56 -4.66 -0.09
C PRO A 77 1.95 -4.23 1.33
N ILE A 78 1.18 -3.34 1.97
CA ILE A 78 1.42 -2.91 3.36
C ILE A 78 1.32 -4.10 4.32
N GLY A 79 0.28 -4.93 4.17
CA GLY A 79 0.08 -6.12 4.97
C GLY A 79 1.22 -7.13 4.80
N LEU A 80 1.66 -7.37 3.57
CA LEU A 80 2.81 -8.26 3.29
C LEU A 80 4.09 -7.77 3.94
N ILE A 81 4.38 -6.47 3.85
CA ILE A 81 5.58 -5.87 4.44
C ILE A 81 5.51 -5.91 5.97
N ALA A 82 4.36 -5.57 6.57
CA ALA A 82 4.17 -5.58 8.02
C ALA A 82 4.30 -7.00 8.61
N VAL A 83 3.63 -7.98 8.01
CA VAL A 83 3.70 -9.39 8.43
C VAL A 83 5.12 -9.93 8.22
N GLY A 84 5.72 -9.68 7.07
CA GLY A 84 7.08 -10.14 6.77
C GLY A 84 8.12 -9.56 7.73
N GLY A 85 8.09 -8.24 7.96
CA GLY A 85 8.95 -7.55 8.92
C GLY A 85 8.75 -8.04 10.35
N GLY A 86 7.50 -8.20 10.78
CA GLY A 86 7.16 -8.76 12.09
C GLY A 86 7.73 -10.16 12.28
N LEU A 87 7.63 -11.03 11.26
CA LEU A 87 8.14 -12.40 11.32
C LEU A 87 9.68 -12.46 11.38
N VAL A 88 10.37 -11.60 10.61
CA VAL A 88 11.83 -11.48 10.66
C VAL A 88 12.31 -10.97 12.03
N LEU A 89 11.65 -9.95 12.57
CA LEU A 89 12.00 -9.40 13.89
C LEU A 89 11.70 -10.39 15.02
N PHE A 90 10.57 -11.11 14.95
CA PHE A 90 10.19 -12.12 15.92
C PHE A 90 11.17 -13.30 15.95
N THR A 91 11.65 -13.73 14.79
CA THR A 91 12.65 -14.81 14.69
C THR A 91 14.04 -14.38 15.14
N ARG A 92 14.39 -13.09 15.03
CA ARG A 92 15.64 -12.53 15.58
C ARG A 92 15.61 -12.29 17.09
N ARG A 93 14.45 -11.98 17.67
CA ARG A 93 14.31 -11.68 19.11
C ARG A 93 14.18 -12.89 20.03
N ARG A 94 13.93 -14.09 19.51
CA ARG A 94 13.98 -15.30 20.35
C ARG A 94 15.45 -15.67 20.61
N PRO A 95 15.94 -15.57 21.86
CA PRO A 95 17.27 -16.07 22.19
C PRO A 95 17.35 -17.57 21.89
N SER A 96 18.52 -17.99 21.43
CA SER A 96 18.96 -19.39 21.43
C SER A 96 18.93 -19.89 22.87
N SER A 97 17.79 -20.42 23.30
CA SER A 97 17.65 -21.13 24.58
C SER A 97 17.05 -22.49 24.28
N ALA A 98 17.82 -23.32 23.58
CA ALA A 98 17.67 -24.77 23.50
C ALA A 98 18.89 -25.33 22.75
N GLU A 99 20.01 -25.43 23.46
CA GLU A 99 20.98 -26.54 23.51
C GLU A 99 22.28 -26.08 24.16
#